data_AF-Q54UK2-F1
#
_entry.id   AF-Q54UK2-F1
#
_cell.length_a   1.000
_cell.length_b   1.000
_cell.length_c   1.000
_cell.angle_alpha   90.00
_cell.angle_beta   90.00
_cell.angle_gamma   90.00
#
_symmetry.space_group_name_H-M   'P 1'
#
loop_
_entity.id
_entity.type
_entity.pdbx_description
1 polymer ?
#
loop_
_entity_poly.entity_id
_entity_poly.type
_entity_poly.pdbx_seq_one_letter_code
_entity_poly.pdbx_strand_id
1 'polypeptide(L)'
;MGAQPRYPYPKTVWSPPGGYWCVKPFNYNKNAKVALIGIAATLSIAFLIDMNVERRPLPPHPCASAVPMQYLNKHRDEDDPYFETKRNNRH
;
A
#
# COMPACT_ATOMS: atom_id res chain seq x y z
N MET A 1 2.75 21.63 -50.82
CA MET A 1 2.44 20.91 -49.56
C MET A 1 2.79 21.83 -48.39
N GLY A 2 1.94 22.80 -48.08
CA GLY A 2 2.18 23.75 -46.98
C GLY A 2 1.69 23.15 -45.68
N ALA A 3 2.49 22.31 -45.01
CA ALA A 3 2.20 21.94 -43.64
C ALA A 3 2.33 23.21 -42.79
N GLN A 4 1.20 23.81 -42.42
CA GLN A 4 1.18 24.91 -41.47
C GLN A 4 1.94 24.47 -40.21
N PRO A 5 2.82 25.31 -39.64
CA PRO A 5 3.50 24.97 -38.40
C PRO A 5 2.42 24.63 -37.37
N ARG A 6 2.43 23.38 -36.88
CA ARG A 6 1.53 22.98 -35.81
C ARG A 6 1.82 23.86 -34.60
N TYR A 7 0.77 24.32 -33.93
CA TYR A 7 0.92 25.07 -32.69
C TYR A 7 1.83 24.30 -31.73
N PRO A 8 2.82 24.96 -31.10
CA PRO A 8 3.70 24.30 -30.16
C PRO A 8 2.88 23.76 -28.98
N TYR A 9 2.96 22.45 -28.75
CA TYR A 9 2.35 21.78 -27.61
C TYR A 9 3.42 21.02 -26.82
N PRO A 10 3.26 20.90 -25.49
CA PRO A 10 4.18 20.13 -24.68
C PRO A 10 4.14 18.65 -25.09
N LYS A 11 5.28 18.10 -25.48
CA LYS A 11 5.39 16.68 -25.87
C LYS A 11 5.36 15.74 -24.65
N THR A 12 5.79 16.25 -23.50
CA THR A 12 5.85 15.55 -22.22
C THR A 12 4.82 16.17 -21.28
N VAL A 13 3.69 15.50 -21.08
CA VAL A 13 2.65 15.92 -20.13
C VAL A 13 2.42 14.77 -19.15
N TRP A 14 2.49 15.05 -17.86
CA TRP A 14 2.21 14.08 -16.80
C TRP A 14 0.85 14.39 -16.14
N SER A 15 0.06 13.35 -15.84
CA SER A 15 -1.14 13.46 -15.02
C SER A 15 -1.08 12.50 -13.81
N PRO A 16 -1.63 12.90 -12.64
CA PRO A 16 -1.59 12.05 -11.43
C PRO A 16 -2.19 10.65 -11.61
N PRO A 17 -3.37 10.46 -12.27
CA PRO A 17 -3.95 9.13 -12.43
C PRO A 17 -3.46 8.36 -13.66
N GLY A 18 -2.95 9.04 -14.70
CA GLY A 18 -2.65 8.44 -16.02
C GLY A 18 -1.16 8.37 -16.36
N GLY A 19 -0.30 9.02 -15.58
CA GLY A 19 1.12 9.11 -15.88
C GLY A 19 1.40 10.01 -17.09
N TYR A 20 2.47 9.70 -17.83
CA TYR A 20 2.88 10.48 -19.00
C TYR A 20 2.03 10.16 -20.23
N TRP A 21 1.37 11.17 -20.77
CA TRP A 21 0.65 11.12 -22.05
C TRP A 21 1.64 11.56 -23.15
N CYS A 22 1.65 10.86 -24.28
CA CYS A 22 2.53 11.09 -25.44
C CYS A 22 3.99 10.64 -25.28
N VAL A 23 4.86 11.40 -24.59
CA VAL A 23 6.30 11.09 -24.50
C VAL A 23 6.69 10.90 -23.04
N LYS A 24 7.16 9.69 -22.72
CA LYS A 24 7.76 9.38 -21.41
C LYS A 24 9.22 9.86 -21.42
N PRO A 25 9.70 10.56 -20.38
CA PRO A 25 11.12 10.85 -20.27
C PRO A 25 11.92 9.54 -20.27
N PHE A 26 13.09 9.53 -20.92
CA PHE A 26 13.90 8.32 -21.15
C PHE A 26 14.16 7.52 -19.86
N ASN A 27 14.42 8.20 -18.74
CA ASN A 27 14.71 7.59 -17.45
C ASN A 27 13.50 7.35 -16.55
N TYR A 28 12.28 7.69 -16.99
CA TYR A 28 11.06 7.54 -16.18
C TYR A 28 10.93 6.14 -15.60
N ASN A 29 11.05 5.11 -16.45
CA ASN A 29 10.87 3.73 -16.02
C ASN A 29 11.90 3.31 -14.96
N LYS A 30 13.14 3.81 -15.05
CA LYS A 30 14.19 3.52 -14.05
C LYS A 30 13.88 4.22 -12.73
N ASN A 31 13.57 5.51 -12.77
CA ASN A 31 13.27 6.30 -11.59
C ASN A 31 12.02 5.78 -10.86
N ALA A 32 10.97 5.43 -11.61
CA ALA A 32 9.74 4.87 -11.05
C ALA A 32 10.00 3.52 -10.36
N LYS A 33 10.84 2.66 -10.94
CA LYS A 33 11.24 1.39 -10.30
C LYS A 33 12.02 1.62 -9.01
N VAL A 34 13.00 2.53 -9.01
CA VAL A 34 13.76 2.87 -7.82
C VAL A 34 12.86 3.44 -6.72
N ALA A 35 11.95 4.35 -7.07
CA ALA A 35 10.98 4.91 -6.14
C ALA A 35 10.04 3.83 -5.57
N LEU A 36 9.50 2.95 -6.42
CA LEU A 36 8.63 1.85 -6.00
C LEU A 36 9.34 0.92 -5.01
N ILE A 37 10.60 0.54 -5.31
CA ILE A 37 11.42 -0.31 -4.42
C ILE A 37 11.67 0.41 -3.10
N GLY A 38 12.02 1.70 -3.13
CA GLY A 38 12.22 2.50 -1.92
C GLY A 38 10.96 2.54 -1.05
N ILE A 39 9.81 2.83 -1.64
CA ILE A 39 8.52 2.85 -0.93
C ILE A 39 8.22 1.48 -0.35
N ALA A 40 8.33 0.41 -1.14
CA ALA A 40 8.06 -0.95 -0.67
C ALA A 40 8.96 -1.34 0.50
N ALA A 41 10.25 -0.99 0.47
CA ALA A 41 11.19 -1.26 1.55
C ALA A 41 10.85 -0.46 2.83
N THR A 42 10.54 0.83 2.69
CA THR A 42 10.16 1.66 3.86
C THR A 42 8.86 1.20 4.50
N LEU A 43 7.84 0.89 3.69
CA LEU A 43 6.55 0.42 4.18
C LEU A 43 6.66 -0.98 4.79
N SER A 44 7.46 -1.89 4.24
CA SER A 44 7.63 -3.22 4.81
C SER A 44 8.31 -3.16 6.19
N ILE A 45 9.33 -2.30 6.36
CA ILE A 45 9.97 -2.08 7.66
C ILE A 45 8.97 -1.50 8.66
N ALA A 46 8.24 -0.45 8.28
CA ALA A 46 7.24 0.16 9.14
C ALA A 46 6.15 -0.84 9.55
N PHE A 47 5.68 -1.66 8.60
CA PHE A 47 4.69 -2.70 8.82
C PHE A 47 5.17 -3.79 9.79
N LEU A 48 6.43 -4.24 9.65
CA LEU A 48 7.01 -5.22 10.56
C LEU A 48 7.19 -4.66 11.98
N ILE A 49 7.54 -3.38 12.11
CA ILE A 49 7.61 -2.71 13.41
C ILE A 49 6.20 -2.64 14.02
N ASP A 50 5.22 -2.21 13.24
CA ASP A 50 3.83 -2.08 13.66
C ASP A 50 3.25 -3.40 14.17
N MET A 51 3.40 -4.51 13.43
CA MET A 51 2.96 -5.85 13.87
C MET A 51 3.57 -6.31 15.20
N ASN A 52 4.78 -5.83 15.52
CA ASN A 52 5.47 -6.19 16.76
C ASN A 52 5.11 -5.28 17.93
N VAL A 53 4.72 -4.03 17.66
CA VAL A 53 4.42 -3.01 18.69
C VAL A 53 2.91 -2.92 18.96
N GLU A 54 2.07 -3.20 17.96
CA GLU A 54 0.63 -3.02 18.06
C GLU A 54 0.08 -3.83 19.25
N ARG A 55 -0.63 -3.11 20.12
CA ARG A 55 -1.35 -3.61 21.28
C ARG A 55 -2.79 -3.16 21.22
N ARG A 56 -3.72 -4.07 21.52
CA ARG A 56 -5.16 -3.81 21.51
C ARG A 56 -5.79 -4.19 22.85
N PRO A 57 -5.79 -3.27 23.83
CA PRO A 57 -6.20 -3.59 25.19
C PRO A 57 -7.70 -3.89 25.34
N LEU A 58 -8.53 -3.52 24.37
CA LEU A 58 -9.96 -3.80 24.40
C LEU A 58 -10.24 -5.05 23.56
N PRO A 59 -10.53 -6.22 24.18
CA PRO A 59 -10.91 -7.38 23.42
C PRO A 59 -12.23 -7.10 22.68
N PRO A 60 -12.32 -7.36 21.36
CA PRO A 60 -13.58 -7.32 20.67
C PRO A 60 -14.51 -8.38 21.27
N HIS A 61 -15.82 -8.10 21.31
CA HIS A 61 -16.83 -9.07 21.75
C HIS A 61 -16.59 -10.45 21.09
N PRO A 62 -16.82 -11.59 21.78
CA PRO A 62 -16.50 -12.93 21.26
C PRO A 62 -17.11 -13.23 19.87
N CYS A 63 -18.25 -12.63 19.55
CA CYS A 63 -18.90 -12.78 18.24
C CYS A 63 -18.43 -11.81 17.15
N ALA A 64 -17.62 -10.80 17.49
CA ALA A 64 -17.04 -9.89 16.51
C ALA A 64 -15.86 -10.56 15.80
N SER A 65 -15.80 -10.46 14.47
CA SER A 65 -14.66 -10.98 13.72
C SER A 65 -13.38 -10.21 14.07
N ALA A 66 -12.26 -10.92 14.13
CA ALA A 66 -10.96 -10.28 14.29
C ALA A 66 -10.67 -9.43 13.06
N VAL A 67 -10.19 -8.20 13.27
CA VAL A 67 -9.81 -7.34 12.14
C VAL A 67 -8.59 -7.95 11.41
N PRO A 68 -8.46 -7.77 10.09
CA PRO A 68 -7.41 -8.44 9.30
C PRO A 68 -5.99 -8.25 9.84
N MET A 69 -5.68 -7.07 10.36
CA MET A 69 -4.35 -6.78 10.90
C MET A 69 -4.07 -7.54 12.21
N GLN A 70 -5.10 -7.91 12.99
CA GLN A 70 -4.94 -8.67 14.25
C GLN A 70 -4.24 -10.00 14.04
N TYR A 71 -4.46 -10.66 12.90
CA TYR A 71 -3.89 -11.95 12.57
C TYR A 71 -2.37 -11.91 12.45
N LEU A 72 -1.82 -10.74 12.14
CA LEU A 72 -0.40 -10.53 11.90
C LEU A 72 0.33 -10.04 13.16
N ASN A 73 -0.40 -9.61 14.18
CA ASN A 73 0.20 -9.02 15.37
C ASN A 73 0.82 -10.07 16.29
N LYS A 74 1.96 -9.72 16.88
CA LYS A 74 2.68 -10.58 17.82
C LYS A 74 1.89 -10.83 19.11
N HIS A 75 1.19 -9.81 19.60
CA HIS A 75 0.55 -9.81 20.91
C HIS A 75 -0.94 -10.19 20.89
N ARG A 76 -1.42 -10.74 19.77
CA ARG A 76 -2.84 -11.00 19.55
C ARG A 76 -3.47 -11.94 20.60
N ASP A 77 -2.74 -12.95 21.04
CA ASP A 77 -3.25 -13.98 21.97
C ASP A 77 -3.26 -13.49 23.42
N GLU A 78 -2.38 -12.52 23.74
CA GLU A 78 -2.35 -11.82 25.03
C GLU A 78 -3.50 -10.79 25.13
N ASP A 79 -3.76 -10.09 24.02
CA ASP A 79 -4.70 -8.98 23.97
C ASP A 79 -6.17 -9.44 23.73
N ASP A 80 -6.40 -10.52 22.97
CA ASP A 80 -7.74 -11.04 22.67
C ASP A 80 -7.86 -12.54 23.05
N PRO A 81 -8.42 -12.87 24.24
CA PRO A 81 -8.55 -14.25 24.69
C PRO A 81 -9.53 -15.07 23.84
N TYR A 82 -10.38 -14.42 23.03
CA TYR A 82 -11.37 -15.09 22.17
C TYR A 82 -10.90 -15.26 20.73
N PHE A 83 -9.64 -14.91 20.43
CA PHE A 83 -9.12 -14.90 19.05
C PHE A 83 -9.24 -16.26 18.37
N GLU A 84 -8.88 -17.35 19.06
CA GLU A 84 -8.94 -18.70 18.49
C GLU A 84 -10.39 -19.15 18.21
N THR A 85 -11.34 -18.75 19.06
CA THR A 85 -12.77 -18.98 18.82
C THR A 85 -13.25 -18.25 17.57
N LYS A 86 -12.85 -16.98 17.38
CA LYS A 86 -13.19 -16.19 16.19
C LYS A 86 -12.58 -16.77 14.91
N ARG A 87 -11.35 -17.28 15.00
CA ARG A 87 -10.66 -17.94 13.89
C ARG A 87 -11.38 -19.22 13.45
N ASN A 88 -11.84 -20.02 14.40
CA ASN A 88 -12.55 -21.26 14.12
C ASN A 88 -13.97 -21.01 13.60
N ASN A 89 -14.65 -19.96 14.09
CA ASN A 89 -16.00 -19.60 13.63
C ASN A 89 -16.03 -18.91 12.26
N ARG A 90 -14.88 -18.69 11.61
CA ARG A 90 -14.82 -18.16 10.24
C ARG A 90 -15.14 -19.30 9.26
N HIS A 91 -16.40 -19.70 9.22
CA HIS A 91 -16.95 -20.61 8.22
C HIS A 91 -17.76 -19.83 7.19
#